data_AF-A0A9X3PSV9-F1
#
_entry.id   AF-A0A9X3PSV9-F1
#
_cell.length_a   1.000
_cell.length_b   1.000
_cell.length_c   1.000
_cell.angle_alpha   90.00
_cell.angle_beta   90.00
_cell.angle_gamma   90.00
#
_symmetry.space_group_name_H-M   'P 1'
#
loop_
_entity.id
_entity.type
_entity.pdbx_description
1 polymer ?
#
loop_
_entity_poly.entity_id
_entity_poly.type
_entity_poly.pdbx_seq_one_letter_code
_entity_poly.pdbx_strand_id
1 'polypeptide(L)' 'MSAKGKLGRALRTLREEKGLTQTDLAEKVKVGQSYIAMLESGDKTNPTLEVMQRLAKALKVPVTELVE' A
#
# COMPACT_ATOMS: atom_id res chain seq x y z
N MET A 1 5.19 5.75 20.08
CA MET A 1 4.85 4.91 18.91
C MET A 1 5.08 5.74 17.65
N SER A 2 6.08 5.40 16.85
CA SER A 2 6.50 6.24 15.71
C SER A 2 5.49 6.14 14.57
N ALA A 3 5.10 7.28 14.00
CA ALA A 3 4.26 7.38 12.81
C ALA A 3 4.93 6.75 11.55
N LYS A 4 6.22 6.42 11.62
CA LYS A 4 6.91 5.63 10.59
C LYS A 4 6.35 4.20 10.58
N GLY A 5 5.52 3.91 9.58
CA GLY A 5 5.11 2.54 9.24
C GLY A 5 3.65 2.17 9.48
N LYS A 6 2.73 3.10 9.81
CA LYS A 6 1.30 2.78 9.84
C LYS A 6 0.77 2.37 8.46
N LEU A 7 0.97 3.25 7.47
CA LEU A 7 0.67 2.96 6.06
C LEU A 7 1.30 1.66 5.59
N GLY A 8 2.60 1.47 5.82
CA GLY A 8 3.30 0.28 5.35
C GLY A 8 2.78 -1.02 5.95
N ARG A 9 2.48 -1.03 7.26
CA ARG A 9 1.87 -2.19 7.92
C ARG A 9 0.45 -2.44 7.42
N ALA A 10 -0.40 -1.42 7.37
CA ALA A 10 -1.77 -1.55 6.88
C ALA A 10 -1.79 -2.06 5.43
N LEU A 11 -0.97 -1.47 4.57
CA LEU A 11 -0.82 -1.88 3.18
C LEU A 11 -0.40 -3.34 3.05
N ARG A 12 0.60 -3.77 3.82
CA ARG A 12 1.07 -5.15 3.82
C ARG A 12 -0.02 -6.12 4.29
N THR A 13 -0.67 -5.82 5.41
CA THR A 13 -1.75 -6.65 5.96
C THR A 13 -2.88 -6.81 4.96
N LEU A 14 -3.39 -5.71 4.40
CA LEU A 14 -4.45 -5.73 3.41
C LEU A 14 -4.04 -6.49 2.14
N ARG A 15 -2.79 -6.33 1.68
CA ARG A 15 -2.27 -7.07 0.52
C ARG A 15 -2.29 -8.58 0.79
N GLU A 16 -1.80 -9.00 1.94
CA GLU A 16 -1.74 -10.41 2.35
C GLU A 16 -3.15 -11.00 2.53
N GLU A 17 -4.09 -10.25 3.11
CA GLU A 17 -5.51 -10.64 3.21
C GLU A 17 -6.19 -10.83 1.85
N LYS A 18 -5.75 -10.10 0.81
CA LYS A 18 -6.23 -10.29 -0.56
C LYS A 18 -5.48 -11.40 -1.32
N GLY A 19 -4.52 -12.06 -0.68
CA GLY A 19 -3.70 -13.11 -1.30
C GLY A 19 -2.83 -12.60 -2.44
N LEU A 20 -2.46 -11.32 -2.42
CA LEU A 20 -1.67 -10.69 -3.48
C LEU A 20 -0.18 -10.71 -3.15
N THR A 21 0.67 -10.97 -4.14
CA THR A 21 2.10 -10.65 -4.04
C THR A 21 2.33 -9.14 -4.20
N GLN A 22 3.53 -8.65 -3.85
CA GLN A 22 3.89 -7.24 -4.09
C GLN A 22 3.86 -6.90 -5.59
N THR A 23 4.23 -7.85 -6.45
CA THR A 23 4.15 -7.70 -7.91
C THR A 23 2.70 -7.59 -8.37
N ASP A 24 1.80 -8.45 -7.89
CA ASP A 24 0.38 -8.40 -8.27
C ASP A 24 -0.26 -7.06 -7.89
N LEU A 25 0.05 -6.55 -6.70
CA LEU A 25 -0.46 -5.25 -6.27
C LEU A 25 0.14 -4.12 -7.12
N ALA A 26 1.43 -4.17 -7.39
CA ALA A 26 2.14 -3.18 -8.21
C ALA A 26 1.54 -3.08 -9.62
N GLU A 27 1.24 -4.22 -10.25
CA GLU A 27 0.58 -4.28 -11.55
C GLU A 27 -0.82 -3.67 -11.51
N LYS A 28 -1.64 -4.05 -10.51
CA LYS A 28 -3.00 -3.50 -10.32
C LYS A 28 -2.98 -1.98 -10.14
N VAL A 29 -1.98 -1.44 -9.46
CA VAL A 29 -1.84 0.00 -9.22
C VAL A 29 -0.85 0.69 -10.16
N LYS A 30 -0.43 0.02 -11.26
CA LYS A 30 0.54 0.48 -12.27
C LYS A 30 1.70 1.28 -11.67
N VAL A 31 2.40 0.68 -10.71
CA VAL A 31 3.68 1.15 -10.16
C VAL A 31 4.70 0.01 -10.24
N GLY A 32 5.96 0.27 -9.92
CA GLY A 32 6.96 -0.78 -9.79
C GLY A 32 6.79 -1.60 -8.51
N GLN A 33 7.14 -2.89 -8.53
CA GLN A 33 7.14 -3.74 -7.33
C GLN A 33 8.01 -3.15 -6.20
N SER A 34 9.15 -2.55 -6.54
CA SER A 34 10.03 -1.88 -5.59
C SER A 34 9.35 -0.72 -4.87
N TYR A 35 8.44 -0.02 -5.53
CA TYR A 35 7.65 1.05 -4.93
C TYR A 35 6.71 0.52 -3.85
N ILE A 36 6.03 -0.62 -4.11
CA ILE A 36 5.19 -1.28 -3.10
C ILE A 36 6.05 -1.75 -1.92
N ALA A 37 7.20 -2.36 -2.19
CA ALA A 37 8.12 -2.78 -1.13
C ALA A 37 8.58 -1.61 -0.25
N MET A 38 8.94 -0.46 -0.85
CA MET A 38 9.31 0.75 -0.12
C MET A 38 8.16 1.34 0.70
N LEU A 39 6.92 1.25 0.22
CA LEU A 39 5.75 1.65 1.00
C LEU A 39 5.56 0.73 2.22
N GLU A 40 5.65 -0.60 2.02
CA GLU A 40 5.48 -1.60 3.08
C GLU A 40 6.59 -1.55 4.13
N SER A 41 7.84 -1.29 3.72
CA SER A 41 8.99 -1.13 4.63
C SER A 41 8.97 0.22 5.38
N GLY A 42 8.22 1.20 4.87
CA GLY A 42 8.20 2.57 5.39
C GLY A 42 9.37 3.45 4.91
N ASP A 43 10.16 2.98 3.94
CA ASP A 43 11.17 3.79 3.25
C ASP A 43 10.52 4.92 2.44
N LYS A 44 9.29 4.68 1.96
CA LYS A 44 8.42 5.70 1.39
C LYS A 44 7.12 5.77 2.19
N THR A 45 6.75 6.98 2.60
CA THR A 45 5.56 7.21 3.45
C THR A 45 4.57 8.21 2.87
N ASN A 46 4.92 8.86 1.76
CA ASN A 46 4.11 9.90 1.13
C ASN A 46 3.83 9.55 -0.35
N PRO A 47 2.98 8.54 -0.63
CA PRO A 47 2.45 8.32 -1.98
C PRO A 47 1.55 9.49 -2.41
N THR A 48 1.37 9.68 -3.71
CA THR A 48 0.42 10.67 -4.22
C THR A 48 -1.02 10.25 -3.91
N LEU A 49 -1.95 11.21 -3.89
CA LEU A 49 -3.38 10.92 -3.73
C LEU A 49 -3.88 9.92 -4.78
N GLU A 50 -3.40 10.04 -6.02
CA GLU A 50 -3.74 9.11 -7.09
C GLU A 50 -3.30 7.68 -6.75
N VAL A 51 -2.06 7.49 -6.27
CA VAL A 51 -1.57 6.17 -5.86
C VAL A 51 -2.40 5.63 -4.68
N MET A 52 -2.72 6.46 -3.69
CA MET A 52 -3.57 6.07 -2.56
C MET A 52 -4.95 5.58 -3.00
N GLN A 53 -5.60 6.30 -3.92
CA GLN A 53 -6.89 5.90 -4.48
C GLN A 53 -6.80 4.57 -5.23
N ARG A 54 -5.71 4.35 -5.97
CA ARG A 54 -5.50 3.12 -6.73
C ARG A 54 -5.22 1.92 -5.82
N LEU A 55 -4.46 2.12 -4.75
CA LEU A 55 -4.24 1.12 -3.69
C LEU A 55 -5.56 0.74 -3.03
N ALA A 56 -6.33 1.72 -2.57
CA ALA A 56 -7.64 1.51 -1.95
C ALA A 56 -8.59 0.74 -2.88
N LYS A 57 -8.63 1.12 -4.16
CA LYS A 57 -9.44 0.42 -5.18
C LYS A 57 -8.96 -1.01 -5.43
N ALA A 58 -7.65 -1.25 -5.54
CA ALA A 58 -7.09 -2.58 -5.77
C ALA A 58 -7.32 -3.52 -4.58
N LEU A 59 -7.26 -2.98 -3.36
CA LEU A 59 -7.46 -3.70 -2.10
C LEU A 59 -8.94 -3.75 -1.69
N LYS A 60 -9.83 -3.06 -2.42
CA LYS A 60 -11.28 -2.98 -2.14
C LYS A 60 -11.58 -2.49 -0.72
N VAL A 61 -10.88 -1.45 -0.29
CA VAL A 61 -11.07 -0.81 1.02
C VAL A 61 -11.19 0.70 0.86
N PRO A 62 -11.76 1.41 1.85
CA PRO A 62 -11.65 2.86 1.94
C PRO A 62 -10.18 3.31 2.01
N VAL A 63 -9.89 4.54 1.55
CA VAL A 63 -8.53 5.13 1.68
C VAL A 63 -8.14 5.32 3.15
N THR A 64 -9.11 5.46 4.06
CA THR A 64 -8.88 5.61 5.51
C THR A 64 -8.17 4.41 6.12
N GLU A 65 -8.49 3.19 5.67
CA GLU A 65 -7.83 1.94 6.11
C GLU A 65 -6.33 1.92 5.78
N LEU A 66 -5.86 2.74 4.84
CA LEU A 66 -4.43 2.85 4.50
C LEU A 66 -3.68 3.84 5.39
N VAL A 67 -4.37 4.68 6.17
CA VAL A 67 -3.75 5.75 6.99
C VAL A 67 -3.97 5.59 8.49
N GLU A 68 -4.79 4.64 8.92
CA GLU A 68 -5.09 4.36 10.32
C GLU A 68 -3.91 3.76 11.13
#